data_AF-A0A2N5G4C8-F1
#
_entry.id   AF-A0A2N5G4C8-F1
#
_cell.length_a   1.000
_cell.length_b   1.000
_cell.length_c   1.000
_cell.angle_alpha   90.00
_cell.angle_beta   90.00
_cell.angle_gamma   90.00
#
_symmetry.space_group_name_H-M   'P 1'
#
loop_
_entity.id
_entity.type
_entity.pdbx_description
1 polymer ?
#
loop_
_entity_poly.entity_id
_entity_poly.type
_entity_poly.pdbx_seq_one_letter_code
_entity_poly.pdbx_strand_id
1 'polypeptide(L)'
;MVDNGQNKINRTLEKQQNKVIGLIDKVQMDLSQEIEARKKGLIGSNEIPSVLQLESISNELIKMKRVLSPINYYPTYTRQIVDSWDIHSKLGDKLLAVAQEYKKLK
;
A
#
# COMPACT_ATOMS: atom_id res chain seq x y z
N MET A 1 -31.28 -10.52 -23.96
CA MET A 1 -31.26 -10.15 -22.52
C MET A 1 -29.89 -10.50 -21.95
N VAL A 2 -28.92 -9.60 -22.08
CA VAL A 2 -27.53 -9.79 -21.60
C VAL A 2 -27.06 -8.44 -21.08
N ASP A 3 -27.50 -8.04 -19.89
CA ASP A 3 -27.21 -6.69 -19.37
C ASP A 3 -27.09 -6.65 -17.83
N ASN A 4 -27.79 -7.54 -17.13
CA ASN A 4 -27.89 -7.47 -15.67
C ASN A 4 -26.68 -8.09 -14.91
N GLY A 5 -25.89 -8.96 -15.57
CA GLY A 5 -24.74 -9.64 -14.97
C GLY A 5 -23.46 -8.82 -15.00
N GLN A 6 -23.12 -8.25 -16.16
CA GLN A 6 -21.93 -7.40 -16.35
C GLN A 6 -21.97 -6.14 -15.49
N ASN A 7 -23.15 -5.51 -15.34
CA ASN A 7 -23.31 -4.31 -14.53
C ASN A 7 -23.06 -4.56 -13.03
N LYS A 8 -23.44 -5.74 -12.50
CA LYS A 8 -23.16 -6.13 -11.10
C LYS A 8 -21.68 -6.42 -10.85
N ILE A 9 -21.01 -7.06 -11.81
CA ILE A 9 -19.57 -7.37 -11.72
C ILE A 9 -18.76 -6.07 -11.70
N ASN A 10 -19.06 -5.14 -12.61
CA ASN A 10 -18.38 -3.85 -12.70
C ASN A 10 -18.52 -3.03 -11.40
N ARG A 11 -19.72 -2.95 -10.81
CA ARG A 11 -19.94 -2.27 -9.52
C ARG A 11 -19.17 -2.90 -8.37
N THR A 12 -19.01 -4.22 -8.38
CA THR A 12 -18.27 -4.94 -7.33
C THR A 12 -16.77 -4.65 -7.45
N LEU A 13 -16.25 -4.65 -8.68
CA LEU A 13 -14.85 -4.31 -8.95
C LEU A 13 -14.54 -2.85 -8.59
N GLU A 14 -15.38 -1.90 -8.99
CA GLU A 14 -15.24 -0.48 -8.64
C GLU A 14 -15.21 -0.28 -7.12
N LYS A 15 -16.10 -0.97 -6.38
CA LYS A 15 -16.11 -0.91 -4.91
C LYS A 15 -14.82 -1.44 -4.30
N GLN A 16 -14.26 -2.53 -4.85
CA GLN A 16 -12.99 -3.07 -4.38
C GLN A 16 -11.81 -2.14 -4.71
N GLN A 17 -11.76 -1.58 -5.91
CA GLN A 17 -10.76 -0.60 -6.30
C GLN A 17 -10.81 0.64 -5.39
N ASN A 18 -11.99 1.18 -5.14
CA ASN A 18 -12.18 2.32 -4.22
C ASN A 18 -11.74 1.98 -2.79
N LYS A 19 -11.98 0.75 -2.32
CA LYS A 19 -11.48 0.29 -1.02
C LYS A 19 -9.95 0.31 -0.97
N VAL A 20 -9.29 -0.22 -1.99
CA VAL A 20 -7.83 -0.23 -2.08
C VAL A 20 -7.29 1.21 -2.14
N ILE A 21 -7.86 2.07 -2.97
CA ILE A 21 -7.47 3.49 -3.07
C ILE A 21 -7.54 4.16 -1.69
N GLY A 22 -8.66 3.99 -0.97
CA GLY A 22 -8.83 4.57 0.36
C GLY A 22 -7.83 4.03 1.39
N LEU A 23 -7.38 2.77 1.27
CA LEU A 23 -6.34 2.21 2.12
C LEU A 23 -4.95 2.77 1.77
N ILE A 24 -4.65 2.91 0.48
CA ILE A 24 -3.42 3.53 -0.01
C ILE A 24 -3.31 4.97 0.51
N ASP A 25 -4.37 5.76 0.39
CA ASP A 25 -4.36 7.17 0.80
C ASP A 25 -4.09 7.32 2.30
N LYS A 26 -4.71 6.46 3.12
CA LYS A 26 -4.47 6.44 4.57
C LYS A 26 -3.02 6.09 4.90
N VAL A 27 -2.47 5.03 4.31
CA VAL A 27 -1.10 4.61 4.62
C VAL A 27 -0.06 5.57 4.06
N GLN A 28 -0.36 6.28 2.97
CA GLN A 28 0.50 7.35 2.45
C GLN A 28 0.60 8.53 3.42
N MET A 29 -0.49 8.89 4.10
CA MET A 29 -0.42 9.88 5.18
C MET A 29 0.49 9.42 6.32
N ASP A 30 0.32 8.17 6.78
CA ASP A 30 1.16 7.59 7.83
C ASP A 30 2.65 7.57 7.42
N LEU A 31 2.95 7.16 6.17
CA LEU A 31 4.31 7.17 5.62
C LEU A 31 4.91 8.58 5.59
N SER A 32 4.12 9.57 5.20
CA SER A 32 4.59 10.95 5.10
C SER A 32 4.97 11.50 6.46
N GLN A 33 4.15 11.22 7.49
CA GLN A 33 4.44 11.58 8.88
C GLN A 33 5.71 10.90 9.40
N GLU A 34 5.87 9.60 9.13
CA GLU A 34 7.05 8.83 9.54
C GLU A 34 8.33 9.36 8.88
N ILE A 35 8.28 9.64 7.58
CA ILE A 35 9.40 10.23 6.83
C ILE A 35 9.78 11.60 7.41
N GLU A 36 8.80 12.46 7.67
CA GLU A 36 9.06 13.77 8.28
C GLU A 36 9.67 13.66 9.66
N ALA A 37 9.15 12.76 10.51
CA ALA A 37 9.67 12.56 11.86
C ALA A 37 11.13 12.09 11.85
N ARG A 38 11.49 11.15 10.97
CA ARG A 38 12.87 10.68 10.77
C ARG A 38 13.77 11.77 10.21
N LYS A 39 13.32 12.54 9.22
CA LYS A 39 14.08 13.68 8.66
C LYS A 39 14.35 14.77 9.69
N LYS A 40 13.45 14.98 10.65
CA LYS A 40 13.60 15.92 11.77
C LYS A 40 14.45 15.35 12.93
N GLY A 41 14.89 14.09 12.85
CA GLY A 41 15.65 13.43 13.90
C GLY A 41 14.85 13.09 15.16
N LEU A 42 13.51 13.09 15.06
CA LEU A 42 12.61 12.69 16.17
C LEU A 42 12.62 11.17 16.39
N ILE A 43 13.07 10.43 15.36
CA ILE A 43 13.21 8.98 15.33
C ILE A 43 14.64 8.68 14.88
N GLY A 44 15.25 7.62 15.40
CA GLY A 44 16.65 7.29 15.12
C GLY A 44 16.91 7.08 13.62
N SER A 45 17.95 7.72 13.08
CA SER A 45 18.33 7.61 11.66
C SER A 45 18.78 6.20 11.24
N ASN A 46 19.14 5.35 12.21
CA ASN A 46 19.55 3.97 12.00
C ASN A 46 18.42 2.96 12.19
N GLU A 47 17.19 3.41 12.48
CA GLU A 47 16.05 2.51 12.61
C GLU A 47 15.59 2.00 11.24
N ILE A 48 15.12 0.75 11.22
CA ILE A 48 14.48 0.15 10.05
C ILE A 48 12.98 0.45 10.11
N PRO A 49 12.35 0.88 9.01
CA PRO A 49 12.93 1.20 7.69
C PRO A 49 13.70 2.53 7.63
N SER A 50 14.71 2.60 6.77
CA SER A 50 15.34 3.88 6.45
C SER A 50 14.38 4.83 5.70
N VAL A 51 14.67 6.13 5.72
CA VAL A 51 13.90 7.14 4.97
C VAL A 51 13.81 6.78 3.48
N LEU A 52 14.90 6.29 2.89
CA LEU A 52 14.92 5.89 1.47
C LEU A 52 13.99 4.69 1.20
N GLN A 53 13.92 3.73 2.12
CA GLN A 53 12.97 2.63 2.01
C GLN A 53 11.52 3.16 2.08
N LEU A 54 11.21 4.03 3.04
CA LEU A 54 9.88 4.64 3.15
C LEU A 54 9.47 5.42 1.89
N GLU A 55 10.38 6.20 1.31
CA GLU A 55 10.16 6.94 0.06
C GLU A 55 9.95 5.99 -1.14
N SER A 56 10.73 4.90 -1.21
CA SER A 56 10.56 3.86 -2.22
C SER A 56 9.17 3.22 -2.14
N ILE A 57 8.73 2.87 -0.93
CA ILE A 57 7.40 2.31 -0.67
C ILE A 57 6.30 3.29 -1.09
N SER A 58 6.46 4.58 -0.76
CA SER A 58 5.51 5.62 -1.18
C SER A 58 5.36 5.67 -2.71
N ASN A 59 6.46 5.57 -3.46
CA ASN A 59 6.44 5.51 -4.92
C ASN A 59 5.78 4.23 -5.45
N GLU A 60 5.99 3.09 -4.81
CA GLU A 60 5.28 1.85 -5.15
C GLU A 60 3.78 2.00 -4.95
N LEU A 61 3.32 2.60 -3.85
CA LEU A 61 1.91 2.85 -3.57
C LEU A 61 1.26 3.76 -4.63
N ILE A 62 1.96 4.79 -5.11
CA ILE A 62 1.50 5.64 -6.23
C ILE A 62 1.29 4.79 -7.49
N LYS A 63 2.24 3.88 -7.80
CA LYS A 63 2.10 2.96 -8.94
C LYS A 63 0.94 1.98 -8.75
N MET A 64 0.75 1.42 -7.56
CA MET A 64 -0.40 0.56 -7.25
C MET A 64 -1.72 1.28 -7.52
N LYS A 65 -1.85 2.53 -7.04
CA LYS A 65 -3.04 3.37 -7.23
C LYS A 65 -3.28 3.74 -8.69
N ARG A 66 -2.23 3.89 -9.49
CA ARG A 66 -2.35 4.16 -10.93
C ARG A 66 -2.76 2.92 -11.74
N VAL A 67 -2.22 1.75 -11.39
CA VAL A 67 -2.41 0.52 -12.18
C VAL A 67 -3.67 -0.24 -11.78
N LEU A 68 -4.00 -0.28 -10.47
CA LEU A 68 -5.18 -0.99 -9.91
C LEU A 68 -5.39 -2.42 -10.43
N SER A 69 -4.30 -3.10 -10.80
CA SER A 69 -4.30 -4.46 -11.31
C SER A 69 -3.08 -5.22 -10.79
N PRO A 70 -3.24 -6.17 -9.87
CA PRO A 70 -2.15 -6.99 -9.32
C PRO A 70 -1.51 -7.92 -10.34
N ILE A 71 -2.14 -8.11 -11.52
CA ILE A 71 -1.56 -8.86 -12.64
C ILE A 71 -0.52 -8.00 -13.37
N ASN A 72 -0.81 -6.71 -13.52
CA ASN A 72 0.03 -5.78 -14.27
C ASN A 72 1.15 -5.17 -13.42
N TYR A 73 0.95 -5.09 -12.10
CA TYR A 73 1.95 -4.57 -11.17
C TYR A 73 1.73 -5.19 -9.80
N TYR A 74 2.79 -5.70 -9.16
CA TYR A 74 2.72 -6.15 -7.76
C TYR A 74 3.87 -5.52 -6.97
N PRO A 75 3.61 -4.95 -5.78
CA PRO A 75 4.63 -4.26 -5.01
C PRO A 75 5.70 -5.22 -4.47
N THR A 76 6.94 -4.74 -4.46
CA THR A 76 8.10 -5.43 -3.89
C THR A 76 8.30 -5.15 -2.41
N TYR A 77 7.71 -4.07 -1.87
CA TYR A 77 7.86 -3.72 -0.46
C TYR A 77 7.37 -4.80 0.51
N THR A 78 6.42 -5.64 0.09
CA THR A 78 5.84 -6.68 0.95
C THR A 78 6.90 -7.61 1.53
N ARG A 79 7.86 -8.00 0.69
CA ARG A 79 9.00 -8.82 1.10
C ARG A 79 9.94 -8.07 2.04
N GLN A 80 10.23 -6.81 1.75
CA GLN A 80 11.12 -5.98 2.58
C GLN A 80 10.59 -5.82 4.01
N ILE A 81 9.27 -5.69 4.16
CA ILE A 81 8.63 -5.60 5.47
C ILE A 81 8.78 -6.92 6.22
N VAL A 82 8.41 -8.04 5.60
CA VAL A 82 8.46 -9.37 6.24
C VAL A 82 9.89 -9.76 6.62
N ASP A 83 10.87 -9.45 5.76
CA ASP A 83 12.25 -9.89 5.93
C ASP A 83 13.04 -9.01 6.92
N SER A 84 12.65 -7.75 7.15
CA SER A 84 13.54 -6.78 7.82
C SER A 84 12.88 -5.86 8.84
N TRP A 85 11.55 -5.74 8.87
CA TRP A 85 10.90 -4.83 9.80
C TRP A 85 10.61 -5.50 11.14
N ASP A 86 10.43 -4.69 12.17
CA ASP A 86 9.93 -5.16 13.46
C ASP A 86 8.54 -5.79 13.28
N ILE A 87 8.35 -6.99 13.85
CA ILE A 87 7.09 -7.75 13.83
C ILE A 87 5.92 -6.99 14.48
N HIS A 88 6.20 -5.96 15.27
CA HIS A 88 5.22 -5.10 15.93
C HIS A 88 5.05 -3.74 15.22
N SER A 89 5.62 -3.57 14.03
CA SER A 89 5.49 -2.33 13.25
C SER A 89 4.05 -2.15 12.76
N LYS A 90 3.32 -1.24 13.42
CA LYS A 90 1.95 -0.86 13.01
C LYS A 90 1.89 -0.34 11.56
N LEU A 91 2.94 0.35 11.11
CA LEU A 91 3.04 0.82 9.73
C LEU A 91 3.26 -0.36 8.77
N GLY A 92 4.11 -1.32 9.16
CA GLY A 92 4.32 -2.56 8.43
C GLY A 92 3.01 -3.33 8.24
N ASP A 93 2.25 -3.51 9.31
CA ASP A 93 0.94 -4.19 9.27
C ASP A 93 -0.05 -3.51 8.31
N LYS A 94 -0.13 -2.18 8.35
CA LYS A 94 -0.99 -1.41 7.44
C LYS A 94 -0.58 -1.58 5.98
N LEU A 95 0.73 -1.55 5.69
CA LEU A 95 1.26 -1.74 4.33
C LEU A 95 0.98 -3.17 3.82
N LEU A 96 1.17 -4.18 4.66
CA LEU A 96 0.83 -5.56 4.31
C LEU A 96 -0.67 -5.74 4.07
N ALA A 97 -1.53 -5.09 4.87
CA ALA A 97 -2.97 -5.09 4.65
C ALA A 97 -3.36 -4.46 3.29
N VAL A 98 -2.70 -3.36 2.88
CA VAL A 98 -2.87 -2.76 1.54
C VAL A 98 -2.53 -3.78 0.45
N ALA A 99 -1.39 -4.45 0.54
CA ALA A 99 -0.98 -5.44 -0.45
C ALA A 99 -1.93 -6.65 -0.51
N GLN A 100 -2.46 -7.09 0.63
CA GLN A 100 -3.46 -8.16 0.70
C GLN A 100 -4.76 -7.79 0.01
N GLU A 101 -5.27 -6.57 0.23
CA GLU A 101 -6.48 -6.08 -0.44
C GLU A 101 -6.25 -5.84 -1.93
N TYR A 102 -5.09 -5.31 -2.30
CA TYR A 102 -4.71 -5.13 -3.70
C TYR A 102 -4.64 -6.45 -4.48
N LYS A 103 -4.14 -7.52 -3.85
CA LYS A 103 -4.09 -8.87 -4.43
C LYS A 103 -5.49 -9.41 -4.78
N LYS A 104 -6.55 -8.93 -4.13
CA LYS A 104 -7.94 -9.36 -4.35
C LYS A 104 -8.59 -8.71 -5.57
N LEU A 105 -7.95 -7.73 -6.22
CA LEU A 105 -8.42 -7.12 -7.46
C LEU A 105 -8.22 -8.02 -8.71
N LYS A 106 -8.01 -9.33 -8.51
CA LYS A 106 -7.85 -10.32 -9.58
C LYS A 106 -9.19 -10.85 -10.05
#